data_AF-A0A5C7FD10-F1
#
_entry.id   AF-A0A5C7FD10-F1
#
_cell.length_a   1.000
_cell.length_b   1.000
_cell.length_c   1.000
_cell.angle_alpha   90.00
_cell.angle_beta   90.00
_cell.angle_gamma   90.00
#
_symmetry.space_group_name_H-M   'P 1'
#
loop_
_entity.id
_entity.type
_entity.pdbx_description
1 polymer ?
#
loop_
_entity_poly.entity_id
_entity_poly.type
_entity_poly.pdbx_seq_one_letter_code
_entity_poly.pdbx_strand_id
1 'polypeptide(L)'
;MNNKDILIVTLGTRDVQLPKSTAEEWFGEKSKKLYRPNIDRLVIPRVFGQAVLKHTKGYENNSGKQKQLLELEFPILKPALDFLRMESEEEKPGLNRIGKIIFIVTDQSTEIDERYRANDSIHFAELLKRIVPLHFDELSETDFQVKRVTDSVQDYVENSLRFFTYVKSDQLFNNFNSSRQNLYLLNLGGIDAINQSLSLALLNRFGEKVRQLSVSEEFGVASLTNFPIHYQRERESYQAKRLIENYNYSAIKTLNSLPEDVIKATESLDARLGFDFDRAKHKANAIRDTKLKRTILKSIQYAERNKVKELYRNARIKLENENYVDFLLRLYRLTEEYVRTQVGRLLPGIEVNVNKKRWESQIKAMRQDANYSNLFEATEKMNAPGGNGKIDISFQGVPAYLAIWKYYEPTEAKNFNLIISLNDLRNKSIGAHDFEPVSRPIIEKELKKNSASLEQLIASLDDIFLSSQDISGFDRINQEIFEALGRMQLNPM
;
A
#
# COMPACT_ATOMS: atom_id res chain seq x y z
N MET A 1 26.71 13.68 3.02
CA MET A 1 25.44 14.44 3.05
C MET A 1 24.97 14.49 4.50
N ASN A 2 24.66 15.69 5.01
CA ASN A 2 24.24 15.85 6.41
C ASN A 2 22.82 15.28 6.60
N ASN A 3 22.65 14.35 7.54
CA ASN A 3 21.35 13.75 7.92
C ASN A 3 20.50 14.71 8.77
N LYS A 4 20.39 15.99 8.38
CA LYS A 4 19.68 17.00 9.15
C LYS A 4 18.21 17.11 8.73
N ASP A 5 17.31 17.28 9.68
CA ASP A 5 15.87 17.40 9.43
C ASP A 5 15.53 18.72 8.71
N ILE A 6 14.33 18.79 8.15
CA ILE A 6 13.81 20.01 7.48
C ILE A 6 12.55 20.48 8.20
N LEU A 7 12.45 21.78 8.43
CA LEU A 7 11.21 22.43 8.87
C LEU A 7 10.62 23.22 7.71
N ILE A 8 9.37 22.95 7.36
CA ILE A 8 8.60 23.71 6.37
C ILE A 8 7.53 24.51 7.10
N VAL A 9 7.46 25.81 6.82
CA VAL A 9 6.53 26.73 7.47
C VAL A 9 5.77 27.51 6.40
N THR A 10 4.44 27.49 6.46
CA THR A 10 3.61 28.40 5.66
C THR A 10 3.36 29.68 6.45
N LEU A 11 3.53 30.85 5.81
CA LEU A 11 3.41 32.13 6.49
C LEU A 11 2.16 32.90 6.04
N GLY A 12 1.49 33.53 7.01
CA GLY A 12 0.36 34.43 6.83
C GLY A 12 0.38 35.58 7.83
N THR A 13 -0.81 36.08 8.17
CA THR A 13 -0.99 37.35 8.88
C THR A 13 -0.63 37.33 10.35
N ARG A 14 -0.62 36.14 10.98
CA ARG A 14 -0.39 35.99 12.42
C ARG A 14 1.04 35.61 12.78
N ASP A 15 1.85 35.23 11.80
CA ASP A 15 3.21 34.73 12.02
C ASP A 15 4.21 35.80 12.49
N VAL A 16 3.91 37.08 12.23
CA VAL A 16 4.68 38.22 12.73
C VAL A 16 3.71 39.23 13.33
N GLN A 17 3.95 39.59 14.59
CA GLN A 17 3.18 40.58 15.31
C GLN A 17 4.11 41.61 15.95
N LEU A 18 3.60 42.83 16.10
CA LEU A 18 4.26 43.90 16.84
C LEU A 18 3.19 44.57 17.71
N PRO A 19 3.44 44.75 19.01
CA PRO A 19 2.52 45.48 19.87
C PRO A 19 2.21 46.85 19.28
N LYS A 20 0.93 47.25 19.31
CA LYS A 20 0.47 48.49 18.69
C LYS A 20 1.20 49.72 19.25
N SER A 21 1.46 49.76 20.55
CA SER A 21 2.24 50.82 21.19
C SER A 21 3.64 50.95 20.60
N THR A 22 4.31 49.82 20.36
CA THR A 22 5.63 49.77 19.73
C THR A 22 5.56 50.20 18.26
N ALA A 23 4.53 49.78 17.53
CA ALA A 23 4.33 50.23 16.15
C ALA A 23 4.05 51.74 16.06
N GLU A 24 3.30 52.30 17.00
CA GLU A 24 3.06 53.74 17.12
C GLU A 24 4.35 54.50 17.43
N GLU A 25 5.21 53.97 18.28
CA GLU A 25 6.54 54.52 18.53
C GLU A 25 7.42 54.49 17.27
N TRP A 26 7.46 53.37 16.55
CA TRP A 26 8.35 53.19 15.40
C TRP A 26 7.91 53.98 14.16
N PHE A 27 6.60 54.11 13.96
CA PHE A 27 6.03 54.59 12.70
C PHE A 27 5.15 55.84 12.86
N GLY A 28 4.87 56.28 14.08
CA GLY A 28 3.95 57.40 14.35
C GLY A 28 2.57 57.12 13.77
N GLU A 29 1.97 58.13 13.14
CA GLU A 29 0.64 58.00 12.51
C GLU A 29 0.58 56.97 11.38
N LYS A 30 1.70 56.62 10.75
CA LYS A 30 1.74 55.62 9.68
C LYS A 30 1.39 54.22 10.17
N SER A 31 1.56 53.94 11.46
CA SER A 31 1.18 52.68 12.10
C SER A 31 -0.27 52.30 11.80
N LYS A 32 -1.21 53.27 11.77
CA LYS A 32 -2.64 53.05 11.49
C LYS A 32 -2.91 52.36 10.15
N LYS A 33 -2.02 52.54 9.15
CA LYS A 33 -2.15 51.91 7.82
C LYS A 33 -1.58 50.50 7.77
N LEU A 34 -0.85 50.07 8.81
CA LEU A 34 -0.22 48.75 8.86
C LEU A 34 -1.15 47.66 9.41
N TYR A 35 -2.23 48.06 10.10
CA TYR A 35 -3.19 47.16 10.72
C TYR A 35 -4.53 47.18 9.98
N ARG A 36 -5.26 46.08 10.07
CA ARG A 36 -6.64 46.01 9.59
C ARG A 36 -7.54 46.89 10.46
N PRO A 37 -8.53 47.60 9.88
CA PRO A 37 -9.46 48.41 10.66
C PRO A 37 -10.15 47.56 11.73
N ASN A 38 -10.26 48.09 12.95
CA ASN A 38 -10.96 47.48 14.08
C ASN A 38 -10.37 46.16 14.63
N ILE A 39 -9.15 45.79 14.23
CA ILE A 39 -8.45 44.61 14.78
C ILE A 39 -7.02 44.98 15.14
N ASP A 40 -6.79 45.30 16.41
CA ASP A 40 -5.53 45.85 16.92
C ASP A 40 -4.31 44.91 16.81
N ARG A 41 -4.51 43.64 16.42
CA ARG A 41 -3.43 42.65 16.29
C ARG A 41 -3.21 42.12 14.87
N LEU A 42 -4.12 42.38 13.92
CA LEU A 42 -3.97 41.86 12.56
C LEU A 42 -3.32 42.88 11.65
N VAL A 43 -2.04 42.66 11.39
CA VAL A 43 -1.27 43.42 10.42
C VAL A 43 -1.64 43.06 8.98
N ILE A 44 -1.38 43.97 8.05
CA ILE A 44 -1.46 43.74 6.59
C ILE A 44 -0.06 43.26 6.15
N PRO A 45 0.12 41.95 5.83
CA PRO A 45 1.44 41.33 5.74
C PRO A 45 2.45 42.05 4.87
N ARG A 46 2.07 42.36 3.61
CA ARG A 46 2.99 42.97 2.66
C ARG A 46 3.40 44.37 3.11
N VAL A 47 2.44 45.18 3.53
CA VAL A 47 2.64 46.58 3.91
C VAL A 47 3.42 46.67 5.22
N PHE A 48 3.03 45.90 6.24
CA PHE A 48 3.71 45.85 7.53
C PHE A 48 5.14 45.33 7.38
N GLY A 49 5.33 44.19 6.68
CA GLY A 49 6.66 43.61 6.47
C GLY A 49 7.61 44.56 5.73
N GLN A 50 7.13 45.27 4.70
CA GLN A 50 7.92 46.30 4.02
C GLN A 50 8.30 47.47 4.93
N ALA A 51 7.34 47.96 5.73
CA ALA A 51 7.57 49.07 6.65
C ALA A 51 8.64 48.70 7.69
N VAL A 52 8.54 47.52 8.29
CA VAL A 52 9.51 47.01 9.25
C VAL A 52 10.88 46.82 8.61
N LEU A 53 10.97 46.10 7.48
CA LEU A 53 12.25 45.90 6.77
C LEU A 53 12.94 47.22 6.39
N LYS A 54 12.17 48.25 6.04
CA LYS A 54 12.71 49.58 5.73
C LYS A 54 13.19 50.29 6.99
N HIS A 55 12.45 50.22 8.08
CA HIS A 55 12.81 50.83 9.36
C HIS A 55 14.08 50.19 9.94
N THR A 56 14.21 48.88 9.83
CA THR A 56 15.29 48.10 10.45
C THR A 56 16.52 47.95 9.57
N LYS A 57 16.52 48.56 8.37
CA LYS A 57 17.65 48.51 7.45
C LYS A 57 18.90 49.11 8.11
N GLY A 58 19.94 48.30 8.27
CA GLY A 58 21.21 48.69 8.91
C GLY A 58 21.26 48.51 10.43
N TYR A 59 20.22 47.93 11.04
CA TYR A 59 20.20 47.65 12.48
C TYR A 59 21.13 46.49 12.85
N GLU A 60 21.47 45.64 11.88
CA GLU A 60 22.33 44.47 12.00
C GLU A 60 23.70 44.80 12.61
N ASN A 61 24.23 46.02 12.42
CA ASN A 61 25.54 46.44 12.93
C ASN A 61 25.46 47.29 14.22
N ASN A 62 24.27 47.50 14.79
CA ASN A 62 24.08 48.36 15.95
C ASN A 62 23.35 47.59 17.06
N SER A 63 24.11 47.18 18.09
CA SER A 63 23.61 46.37 19.21
C SER A 63 22.43 47.01 19.95
N GLY A 64 22.36 48.34 20.04
CA GLY A 64 21.23 49.05 20.63
C GLY A 64 19.94 48.91 19.82
N LYS A 65 20.07 48.86 18.49
CA LYS A 65 18.95 48.74 17.55
C LYS A 65 18.53 47.29 17.30
N GLN A 66 19.43 46.33 17.49
CA GLN A 66 19.06 44.90 17.51
C GLN A 66 18.05 44.59 18.63
N LYS A 67 18.10 45.30 19.77
CA LYS A 67 17.11 45.12 20.85
C LYS A 67 15.68 45.40 20.38
N GLN A 68 15.48 46.38 19.50
CA GLN A 68 14.16 46.69 18.95
C GLN A 68 13.63 45.53 18.08
N LEU A 69 14.50 44.83 17.35
CA LEU A 69 14.10 43.65 16.58
C LEU A 69 13.61 42.49 17.45
N LEU A 70 14.10 42.40 18.69
CA LEU A 70 13.68 41.38 19.66
C LEU A 70 12.27 41.65 20.24
N GLU A 71 11.69 42.83 19.99
CA GLU A 71 10.31 43.16 20.37
C GLU A 71 9.28 42.60 19.37
N LEU A 72 9.71 42.09 18.22
CA LEU A 72 8.84 41.42 17.26
C LEU A 72 8.48 40.02 17.78
N GLU A 73 7.18 39.74 17.77
CA GLU A 73 6.64 38.47 18.20
C GLU A 73 6.32 37.58 17.00
N PHE A 74 6.57 36.29 17.15
CA PHE A 74 6.22 35.29 16.14
C PHE A 74 5.51 34.12 16.83
N PRO A 75 4.22 34.31 17.19
CA PRO A 75 3.49 33.45 18.13
C PRO A 75 3.26 32.02 17.63
N ILE A 76 3.43 31.79 16.33
CA ILE A 76 3.33 30.46 15.71
C ILE A 76 4.71 29.82 15.56
N LEU A 77 5.69 30.53 14.99
CA LEU A 77 7.01 29.99 14.72
C LEU A 77 7.84 29.78 16.00
N LYS A 78 7.73 30.67 16.99
CA LYS A 78 8.55 30.61 18.21
C LYS A 78 8.27 29.33 19.01
N PRO A 79 7.00 29.02 19.36
CA PRO A 79 6.71 27.79 20.10
C PRO A 79 7.13 26.53 19.35
N ALA A 80 7.01 26.52 18.02
CA ALA A 80 7.42 25.39 17.20
C ALA A 80 8.93 25.17 17.25
N LEU A 81 9.74 26.23 17.14
CA LEU A 81 11.19 26.14 17.29
C LEU A 81 11.61 25.77 18.71
N ASP A 82 10.95 26.33 19.73
CA ASP A 82 11.18 25.96 21.13
C ASP A 82 10.89 24.47 21.37
N PHE A 83 9.77 23.96 20.86
CA PHE A 83 9.44 22.54 20.90
C PHE A 83 10.51 21.68 20.20
N LEU A 84 10.89 22.03 18.97
CA LEU A 84 11.89 21.28 18.22
C LEU A 84 13.28 21.30 18.88
N ARG A 85 13.61 22.37 19.60
CA ARG A 85 14.83 22.48 20.41
C ARG A 85 14.81 21.51 21.59
N MET A 86 13.64 21.30 22.20
CA MET A 86 13.45 20.43 23.38
C MET A 86 13.23 18.94 23.06
N GLU A 87 12.56 18.61 21.95
CA GLU A 87 12.16 17.25 21.55
C GLU A 87 13.34 16.30 21.17
N SER A 88 14.59 16.76 21.26
CA SER A 88 15.75 15.91 20.94
C SER A 88 15.97 14.85 22.03
N GLU A 89 15.49 13.62 21.79
CA GLU A 89 15.53 12.56 22.80
C GLU A 89 16.93 12.03 23.18
N GLU A 90 17.97 12.07 22.33
CA GLU A 90 19.14 11.22 22.66
C GLU A 90 20.56 11.80 22.59
N GLU A 91 20.99 12.75 21.75
CA GLU A 91 22.45 13.05 21.71
C GLU A 91 22.88 14.48 21.36
N LYS A 92 21.98 15.33 20.85
CA LYS A 92 22.29 16.75 20.55
C LYS A 92 21.05 17.63 20.72
N PRO A 93 20.71 18.06 21.94
CA PRO A 93 19.69 19.09 22.15
C PRO A 93 20.04 20.35 21.33
N GLY A 94 19.03 21.05 20.83
CA GLY A 94 19.24 22.23 19.98
C GLY A 94 18.61 22.15 18.59
N LEU A 95 18.53 23.31 17.95
CA LEU A 95 18.05 23.43 16.57
C LEU A 95 19.09 23.00 15.52
N ASN A 96 20.32 22.68 15.94
CA ASN A 96 21.40 22.21 15.07
C ASN A 96 21.05 20.97 14.21
N ARG A 97 20.05 20.19 14.63
CA ARG A 97 19.50 19.05 13.87
C ARG A 97 18.68 19.48 12.66
N ILE A 98 18.09 20.67 12.69
CA ILE A 98 17.39 21.25 11.55
C ILE A 98 18.44 21.81 10.60
N GLY A 99 18.52 21.24 9.40
CA GLY A 99 19.48 21.65 8.39
C GLY A 99 18.94 22.74 7.48
N LYS A 100 17.62 22.87 7.44
CA LYS A 100 16.96 23.87 6.61
C LYS A 100 15.58 24.23 7.16
N ILE A 101 15.27 25.52 7.16
CA ILE A 101 13.93 26.06 7.38
C ILE A 101 13.44 26.65 6.06
N ILE A 102 12.31 26.13 5.55
CA ILE A 102 11.74 26.53 4.27
C ILE A 102 10.45 27.31 4.52
N PHE A 103 10.46 28.60 4.20
CA PHE A 103 9.28 29.46 4.23
C PHE A 103 8.53 29.36 2.90
N ILE A 104 7.27 28.92 2.97
CA ILE A 104 6.33 28.95 1.85
C ILE A 104 5.50 30.23 1.98
N VAL A 105 5.63 31.10 0.97
CA VAL A 105 5.01 32.43 0.96
C VAL A 105 4.32 32.70 -0.35
N THR A 106 3.32 33.59 -0.33
CA THR A 106 2.74 34.14 -1.55
C THR A 106 3.46 35.41 -1.97
N ASP A 107 3.62 35.60 -3.28
CA ASP A 107 4.16 36.81 -3.92
C ASP A 107 3.49 36.96 -5.28
N GLN A 108 2.23 37.40 -5.27
CA GLN A 108 1.38 37.40 -6.45
C GLN A 108 1.79 38.50 -7.44
N SER A 109 1.62 38.24 -8.74
CA SER A 109 1.96 39.18 -9.82
C SER A 109 1.16 40.47 -9.73
N THR A 110 1.65 41.55 -10.36
CA THR A 110 0.98 42.87 -10.38
C THR A 110 -0.37 42.89 -11.08
N GLU A 111 -0.70 41.84 -11.83
CA GLU A 111 -1.98 41.68 -12.52
C GLU A 111 -3.11 41.30 -11.55
N ILE A 112 -2.77 40.75 -10.36
CA ILE A 112 -3.72 40.47 -9.30
C ILE A 112 -4.07 41.76 -8.55
N ASP A 113 -5.36 41.91 -8.22
CA ASP A 113 -5.89 43.05 -7.46
C ASP A 113 -5.07 43.31 -6.18
N GLU A 114 -4.72 44.58 -5.98
CA GLU A 114 -3.89 45.07 -4.87
C GLU A 114 -4.40 44.63 -3.50
N ARG A 115 -5.72 44.49 -3.32
CA ARG A 115 -6.31 44.02 -2.05
C ARG A 115 -5.84 42.62 -1.65
N TYR A 116 -5.59 41.74 -2.63
CA TYR A 116 -5.08 40.39 -2.38
C TYR A 116 -3.56 40.42 -2.20
N ARG A 117 -2.85 41.13 -3.08
CA ARG A 117 -1.39 41.29 -3.00
C ARG A 117 -0.95 41.92 -1.69
N ALA A 118 -1.72 42.85 -1.12
CA ALA A 118 -1.44 43.44 0.19
C ALA A 118 -1.31 42.38 1.31
N ASN A 119 -1.92 41.20 1.11
CA ASN A 119 -1.83 40.08 2.05
C ASN A 119 -0.68 39.11 1.76
N ASP A 120 0.18 39.38 0.77
CA ASP A 120 1.34 38.55 0.48
C ASP A 120 2.35 38.51 1.64
N SER A 121 2.84 37.32 1.94
CA SER A 121 3.72 37.07 3.09
C SER A 121 5.21 37.07 2.75
N ILE A 122 5.61 37.42 1.51
CA ILE A 122 7.02 37.44 1.10
C ILE A 122 7.90 38.29 2.02
N HIS A 123 7.44 39.48 2.43
CA HIS A 123 8.23 40.34 3.30
C HIS A 123 8.30 39.84 4.75
N PHE A 124 7.36 38.99 5.19
CA PHE A 124 7.47 38.32 6.47
C PHE A 124 8.57 37.27 6.46
N ALA A 125 8.70 36.48 5.39
CA ALA A 125 9.80 35.54 5.26
C ALA A 125 11.17 36.23 5.30
N GLU A 126 11.35 37.33 4.57
CA GLU A 126 12.61 38.08 4.57
C GLU A 126 12.91 38.70 5.94
N LEU A 127 11.88 39.12 6.67
CA LEU A 127 12.02 39.65 8.03
C LEU A 127 12.40 38.55 9.02
N LEU A 128 11.65 37.44 9.04
CA LEU A 128 11.91 36.30 9.94
C LEU A 128 13.28 35.69 9.71
N LYS A 129 13.72 35.59 8.47
CA LYS A 129 15.06 35.10 8.10
C LYS A 129 16.20 35.89 8.77
N ARG A 130 15.99 37.17 9.08
CA ARG A 130 16.95 38.02 9.80
C ARG A 130 16.78 37.98 11.31
N ILE A 131 15.54 37.90 11.78
CA ILE A 131 15.22 38.06 13.20
C ILE A 131 15.32 36.76 13.97
N VAL A 132 14.88 35.64 13.40
CA VAL A 132 14.88 34.35 14.10
C VAL A 132 16.29 33.98 14.60
N PRO A 133 17.39 34.14 13.83
CA PRO A 133 18.76 33.97 14.34
C PRO A 133 19.13 34.82 15.56
N LEU A 134 18.47 35.96 15.78
CA LEU A 134 18.70 36.81 16.95
C LEU A 134 18.05 36.23 18.22
N HIS A 135 17.01 35.41 18.07
CA HIS A 135 16.33 34.71 19.18
C HIS A 135 16.86 33.28 19.40
N PHE A 136 17.46 32.68 18.36
CA PHE A 136 17.99 31.31 18.37
C PHE A 136 19.37 31.33 17.75
N ASP A 137 20.40 31.39 18.59
CA ASP A 137 21.81 31.49 18.19
C ASP A 137 22.33 30.23 17.48
N GLU A 138 21.60 29.11 17.59
CA GLU A 138 21.89 27.88 16.85
C GLU A 138 21.49 27.94 15.37
N LEU A 139 20.77 28.99 14.96
CA LEU A 139 20.34 29.21 13.59
C LEU A 139 21.08 30.39 12.97
N SER A 140 21.36 30.26 11.68
CA SER A 140 21.92 31.32 10.85
C SER A 140 20.95 31.73 9.75
N GLU A 141 21.17 32.91 9.18
CA GLU A 141 20.41 33.36 8.02
C GLU A 141 20.47 32.35 6.84
N THR A 142 21.58 31.62 6.71
CA THR A 142 21.78 30.64 5.63
C THR A 142 20.95 29.37 5.79
N ASP A 143 20.43 29.10 6.98
CA ASP A 143 19.55 27.95 7.24
C ASP A 143 18.15 28.16 6.65
N PHE A 144 17.79 29.41 6.32
CA PHE A 144 16.49 29.74 5.76
C PHE A 144 16.47 29.69 4.23
N GLN A 145 15.35 29.28 3.66
CA GLN A 145 15.06 29.36 2.24
C GLN A 145 13.63 29.81 2.03
N VAL A 146 13.43 30.73 1.09
CA VAL A 146 12.12 31.28 0.77
C VAL A 146 11.63 30.69 -0.55
N LYS A 147 10.40 30.20 -0.58
CA LYS A 147 9.77 29.60 -1.74
C LYS A 147 8.44 30.30 -2.00
N ARG A 148 8.38 30.91 -3.17
CA ARG A 148 7.26 31.77 -3.59
C ARG A 148 6.24 30.98 -4.38
N VAL A 149 4.98 31.16 -4.01
CA VAL A 149 3.80 30.81 -4.78
C VAL A 149 3.35 32.09 -5.49
N THR A 150 3.60 32.14 -6.79
CA THR A 150 3.40 33.35 -7.63
C THR A 150 2.10 33.32 -8.43
N ASP A 151 1.58 32.12 -8.67
CA ASP A 151 0.39 31.92 -9.50
C ASP A 151 -0.88 32.30 -8.73
N SER A 152 -1.99 32.53 -9.46
CA SER A 152 -3.26 32.91 -8.85
C SER A 152 -3.73 31.84 -7.86
N VAL A 153 -3.63 32.16 -6.57
CA VAL A 153 -4.16 31.33 -5.47
C VAL A 153 -5.71 31.32 -5.45
N GLN A 154 -6.35 32.08 -6.34
CA GLN A 154 -7.81 32.21 -6.42
C GLN A 154 -8.47 30.95 -7.01
N ASP A 155 -7.78 30.22 -7.90
CA ASP A 155 -8.30 29.00 -8.51
C ASP A 155 -7.89 27.75 -7.71
N TYR A 156 -8.52 27.59 -6.54
CA TYR A 156 -8.70 26.36 -5.75
C TYR A 156 -7.47 25.47 -5.42
N VAL A 157 -7.74 24.52 -4.50
CA VAL A 157 -6.81 23.48 -4.00
C VAL A 157 -6.10 22.72 -5.14
N GLU A 158 -6.74 22.53 -6.29
CA GLU A 158 -6.17 21.77 -7.41
C GLU A 158 -4.89 22.39 -8.00
N ASN A 159 -4.86 23.70 -8.23
CA ASN A 159 -3.66 24.36 -8.76
C ASN A 159 -2.53 24.37 -7.73
N SER A 160 -2.85 24.59 -6.47
CA SER A 160 -1.89 24.51 -5.37
C SER A 160 -1.33 23.08 -5.23
N LEU A 161 -2.18 22.06 -5.33
CA LEU A 161 -1.76 20.66 -5.31
C LEU A 161 -0.89 20.34 -6.53
N ARG A 162 -1.25 20.80 -7.72
CA ARG A 162 -0.46 20.63 -8.94
C ARG A 162 0.92 21.28 -8.82
N PHE A 163 0.99 22.48 -8.24
CA PHE A 163 2.24 23.18 -7.98
C PHE A 163 3.18 22.36 -7.09
N PHE A 164 2.66 21.86 -5.95
CA PHE A 164 3.45 21.07 -5.00
C PHE A 164 3.69 19.63 -5.43
N THR A 165 2.91 19.08 -6.36
CA THR A 165 3.08 17.70 -6.86
C THR A 165 4.01 17.66 -8.07
N TYR A 166 3.77 18.51 -9.08
CA TYR A 166 4.38 18.38 -10.41
C TYR A 166 5.39 19.46 -10.75
N VAL A 167 5.16 20.71 -10.36
CA VAL A 167 5.91 21.84 -10.94
C VAL A 167 7.19 22.17 -10.15
N LYS A 168 7.21 21.93 -8.83
CA LYS A 168 8.38 22.29 -7.99
C LYS A 168 8.77 21.28 -6.91
N SER A 169 8.15 20.11 -6.86
CA SER A 169 8.42 19.12 -5.82
C SER A 169 9.90 18.68 -5.82
N ASP A 170 10.47 18.45 -7.00
CA ASP A 170 11.88 18.11 -7.14
C ASP A 170 12.78 19.29 -6.73
N GLN A 171 12.50 20.52 -7.18
CA GLN A 171 13.29 21.68 -6.76
C GLN A 171 13.19 22.03 -5.27
N LEU A 172 12.12 21.62 -4.60
CA LEU A 172 11.92 21.81 -3.16
C LEU A 172 12.63 20.73 -2.35
N PHE A 173 12.66 19.49 -2.84
CA PHE A 173 13.03 18.32 -2.04
C PHE A 173 14.13 17.45 -2.63
N ASN A 174 14.79 17.83 -3.73
CA ASN A 174 15.86 17.03 -4.37
C ASN A 174 17.01 16.65 -3.43
N ASN A 175 17.25 17.47 -2.39
CA ASN A 175 18.32 17.22 -1.41
C ASN A 175 17.83 16.47 -0.17
N PHE A 176 16.55 16.08 -0.11
CA PHE A 176 16.00 15.35 1.00
C PHE A 176 16.23 13.84 0.82
N ASN A 177 17.04 13.27 1.70
CA ASN A 177 17.24 11.83 1.80
C ASN A 177 16.15 11.25 2.72
N SER A 178 15.09 10.74 2.09
CA SER A 178 13.92 10.19 2.76
C SER A 178 14.21 9.03 3.72
N SER A 179 15.38 8.37 3.62
CA SER A 179 15.71 7.25 4.51
C SER A 179 16.08 7.70 5.94
N ARG A 180 16.61 8.91 6.14
CA ARG A 180 17.25 9.33 7.40
C ARG A 180 16.76 10.65 7.99
N GLN A 181 15.98 11.43 7.26
CA GLN A 181 15.55 12.76 7.69
C GLN A 181 14.05 12.76 7.98
N ASN A 182 13.65 13.50 9.01
CA ASN A 182 12.27 13.88 9.26
C ASN A 182 11.95 15.19 8.54
N LEU A 183 10.68 15.34 8.17
CA LEU A 183 10.14 16.56 7.57
C LEU A 183 9.08 17.12 8.51
N TYR A 184 9.44 18.17 9.23
CA TYR A 184 8.52 18.90 10.09
C TYR A 184 7.69 19.88 9.27
N LEU A 185 6.38 19.89 9.50
CA LEU A 185 5.44 20.77 8.80
C LEU A 185 4.68 21.63 9.80
N LEU A 186 4.88 22.94 9.74
CA LEU A 186 4.13 23.95 10.47
C LEU A 186 3.25 24.73 9.49
N ASN A 187 2.01 24.27 9.30
CA ASN A 187 1.10 24.78 8.29
C ASN A 187 -0.11 25.55 8.87
N LEU A 188 0.13 26.33 9.93
CA LEU A 188 -0.91 27.10 10.63
C LEU A 188 -1.05 28.54 10.10
N GLY A 189 0.00 29.06 9.48
CA GLY A 189 0.00 30.34 8.78
C GLY A 189 -0.48 30.20 7.34
N GLY A 190 -0.65 31.34 6.66
CA GLY A 190 -0.93 31.39 5.22
C GLY A 190 -2.38 31.09 4.85
N ILE A 191 -2.57 30.62 3.61
CA ILE A 191 -3.86 30.37 2.98
C ILE A 191 -4.17 28.86 3.07
N ASP A 192 -5.38 28.50 3.49
CA ASP A 192 -5.81 27.11 3.71
C ASP A 192 -5.57 26.20 2.50
N ALA A 193 -5.83 26.71 1.28
CA ALA A 193 -5.60 25.95 0.05
C ALA A 193 -4.13 25.53 -0.12
N ILE A 194 -3.19 26.41 0.22
CA ILE A 194 -1.75 26.12 0.22
C ILE A 194 -1.42 25.10 1.31
N ASN A 195 -1.95 25.31 2.52
CA ASN A 195 -1.70 24.43 3.67
C ASN A 195 -2.16 23.00 3.40
N GLN A 196 -3.38 22.81 2.90
CA GLN A 196 -3.94 21.50 2.57
C GLN A 196 -3.17 20.84 1.42
N SER A 197 -2.93 21.57 0.34
CA SER A 197 -2.21 21.06 -0.84
C SER A 197 -0.80 20.63 -0.52
N LEU A 198 -0.07 21.45 0.24
CA LEU A 198 1.28 21.15 0.70
C LEU A 198 1.28 19.92 1.60
N SER A 199 0.36 19.84 2.56
CA SER A 199 0.26 18.68 3.46
C SER A 199 0.04 17.38 2.69
N LEU A 200 -0.93 17.37 1.77
CA LEU A 200 -1.23 16.20 0.95
C LEU A 200 -0.05 15.82 0.05
N ALA A 201 0.61 16.80 -0.59
CA ALA A 201 1.78 16.55 -1.42
C ALA A 201 2.93 15.93 -0.61
N LEU A 202 3.19 16.45 0.59
CA LEU A 202 4.23 15.94 1.49
C LEU A 202 3.89 14.55 2.01
N LEU A 203 2.66 14.30 2.45
CA LEU A 203 2.21 12.98 2.91
C LEU A 203 2.28 11.94 1.80
N ASN A 204 1.90 12.32 0.58
CA ASN A 204 1.98 11.41 -0.57
C ASN A 204 3.42 11.05 -0.93
N ARG A 205 4.35 12.01 -0.86
CA ARG A 205 5.75 11.78 -1.25
C ARG A 205 6.60 11.17 -0.13
N PHE A 206 6.39 11.56 1.12
CA PHE A 206 7.28 11.22 2.24
C PHE A 206 6.63 10.35 3.33
N GLY A 207 5.30 10.16 3.27
CA GLY A 207 4.56 9.26 4.17
C GLY A 207 4.87 9.52 5.64
N GLU A 208 5.31 8.47 6.34
CA GLU A 208 5.60 8.48 7.79
C GLU A 208 6.74 9.41 8.21
N LYS A 209 7.53 9.96 7.28
CA LYS A 209 8.58 10.93 7.60
C LYS A 209 8.04 12.34 7.86
N VAL A 210 6.79 12.60 7.51
CA VAL A 210 6.13 13.88 7.81
C VAL A 210 5.74 13.92 9.28
N ARG A 211 6.17 14.98 9.96
CA ARG A 211 5.88 15.29 11.37
C ARG A 211 5.17 16.64 11.42
N GLN A 212 3.84 16.62 11.50
CA GLN A 212 3.07 17.87 11.48
C GLN A 212 3.01 18.47 12.88
N LEU A 213 3.33 19.76 12.98
CA LEU A 213 3.30 20.54 14.21
C LEU A 213 1.97 21.30 14.33
N SER A 214 1.45 21.34 15.55
CA SER A 214 0.35 22.21 15.96
C SER A 214 0.84 23.16 17.05
N VAL A 215 0.30 24.37 17.10
CA VAL A 215 0.68 25.42 18.04
C VAL A 215 -0.59 25.98 18.67
N SER A 216 -0.63 25.99 20.00
CA SER A 216 -1.62 26.78 20.74
C SER A 216 -1.05 28.18 20.96
N GLU A 217 -1.59 29.17 20.24
CA GLU A 217 -1.20 30.58 20.41
C GLU A 217 -1.52 31.11 21.81
N GLU A 218 -2.59 30.61 22.46
CA GLU A 218 -2.99 31.01 23.80
C GLU A 218 -1.95 30.65 24.86
N PHE A 219 -1.39 29.45 24.76
CA PHE A 219 -0.41 28.94 25.72
C PHE A 219 1.04 29.10 25.26
N GLY A 220 1.25 29.46 23.99
CA GLY A 220 2.58 29.55 23.39
C GLY A 220 3.32 28.20 23.37
N VAL A 221 2.59 27.09 23.19
CA VAL A 221 3.15 25.73 23.17
C VAL A 221 2.88 25.04 21.84
N ALA A 222 3.85 24.26 21.39
CA ALA A 222 3.72 23.41 20.20
C ALA A 222 3.71 21.92 20.56
N SER A 223 3.12 21.11 19.68
CA SER A 223 3.05 19.65 19.81
C SER A 223 2.99 18.99 18.44
N LEU A 224 3.34 17.71 18.36
CA LEU A 224 3.11 16.90 17.16
C LEU A 224 1.65 16.48 17.06
N THR A 225 1.12 16.46 15.83
CA THR A 225 -0.17 15.85 15.54
C THR A 225 0.00 14.41 15.08
N ASN A 226 -0.98 13.56 15.40
CA ASN A 226 -1.03 12.18 14.90
C ASN A 226 -1.63 12.08 13.50
N PHE A 227 -2.01 13.20 12.87
CA PHE A 227 -2.69 13.19 11.57
C PHE A 227 -1.88 12.48 10.47
N PRO A 228 -0.58 12.74 10.26
CA PRO A 228 0.23 12.01 9.28
C PRO A 228 0.22 10.48 9.48
N ILE A 229 0.27 10.04 10.73
CA ILE A 229 0.27 8.62 11.10
C ILE A 229 -1.08 7.98 10.78
N HIS A 230 -2.18 8.64 11.17
CA HIS A 230 -3.53 8.16 10.88
C HIS A 230 -3.81 8.12 9.38
N TYR A 231 -3.41 9.17 8.66
CA TYR A 231 -3.55 9.25 7.21
C TYR A 231 -2.83 8.10 6.49
N GLN A 232 -1.56 7.84 6.86
CA GLN A 232 -0.80 6.75 6.26
C GLN A 232 -1.43 5.39 6.57
N ARG A 233 -1.80 5.14 7.82
CA ARG A 233 -2.46 3.89 8.25
C ARG A 233 -3.74 3.63 7.47
N GLU A 234 -4.58 4.64 7.30
CA GLU A 234 -5.83 4.52 6.55
C GLU A 234 -5.58 4.21 5.07
N ARG A 235 -4.66 4.95 4.44
CA ARG A 235 -4.27 4.74 3.05
C ARG A 235 -3.73 3.33 2.81
N GLU A 236 -2.82 2.88 3.66
CA GLU A 236 -2.24 1.53 3.55
C GLU A 236 -3.27 0.44 3.89
N SER A 237 -4.19 0.68 4.81
CA SER A 237 -5.31 -0.24 5.09
C SER A 237 -6.19 -0.43 3.85
N TYR A 238 -6.51 0.65 3.13
CA TYR A 238 -7.24 0.56 1.87
C TYR A 238 -6.46 -0.22 0.79
N GLN A 239 -5.16 0.06 0.65
CA GLN A 239 -4.29 -0.69 -0.28
C GLN A 239 -4.22 -2.17 0.09
N ALA A 240 -4.06 -2.49 1.37
CA ALA A 240 -4.04 -3.85 1.88
C ALA A 240 -5.34 -4.59 1.58
N LYS A 241 -6.50 -3.95 1.78
CA LYS A 241 -7.80 -4.54 1.43
C LYS A 241 -7.85 -4.96 -0.05
N ARG A 242 -7.47 -4.07 -0.96
CA ARG A 242 -7.42 -4.40 -2.40
C ARG A 242 -6.43 -5.52 -2.71
N LEU A 243 -5.27 -5.56 -2.06
CA LEU A 243 -4.29 -6.64 -2.26
C LEU A 243 -4.83 -7.98 -1.77
N ILE A 244 -5.50 -8.01 -0.62
CA ILE A 244 -6.12 -9.20 -0.02
C ILE A 244 -7.29 -9.70 -0.90
N GLU A 245 -8.14 -8.80 -1.39
CA GLU A 245 -9.24 -9.14 -2.31
C GLU A 245 -8.75 -9.82 -3.59
N ASN A 246 -7.56 -9.45 -4.07
CA ASN A 246 -6.92 -10.06 -5.24
C ASN A 246 -5.91 -11.17 -4.86
N TYR A 247 -5.94 -11.66 -3.62
CA TYR A 247 -5.05 -12.71 -3.11
C TYR A 247 -3.55 -12.42 -3.28
N ASN A 248 -3.16 -11.15 -3.43
CA ASN A 248 -1.76 -10.72 -3.57
C ASN A 248 -1.14 -10.47 -2.18
N TYR A 249 -1.04 -11.54 -1.40
CA TYR A 249 -0.56 -11.47 -0.02
C TYR A 249 0.92 -11.10 0.06
N SER A 250 1.73 -11.53 -0.90
CA SER A 250 3.18 -11.26 -0.91
C SER A 250 3.55 -9.77 -0.93
N ALA A 251 2.68 -8.93 -1.51
CA ALA A 251 2.90 -7.49 -1.62
C ALA A 251 2.62 -6.73 -0.33
N ILE A 252 1.86 -7.30 0.61
CA ILE A 252 1.42 -6.60 1.83
C ILE A 252 2.60 -6.26 2.76
N LYS A 253 3.68 -7.04 2.71
CA LYS A 253 4.92 -6.78 3.48
C LYS A 253 5.61 -5.46 3.12
N THR A 254 5.24 -4.81 2.02
CA THR A 254 5.81 -3.50 1.63
C THR A 254 5.09 -2.32 2.28
N LEU A 255 3.96 -2.58 2.96
CA LEU A 255 3.17 -1.60 3.69
C LEU A 255 3.69 -1.54 5.14
N ASN A 256 4.06 -0.35 5.60
CA ASN A 256 4.82 -0.17 6.85
C ASN A 256 3.94 0.10 8.07
N SER A 257 2.72 0.60 7.85
CA SER A 257 1.82 1.08 8.89
C SER A 257 0.78 0.05 9.31
N LEU A 258 0.84 -1.18 8.79
CA LEU A 258 -0.10 -2.26 9.12
C LEU A 258 0.25 -2.97 10.44
N PRO A 259 -0.71 -3.61 11.11
CA PRO A 259 -0.45 -4.41 12.30
C PRO A 259 0.40 -5.62 11.96
N GLU A 260 1.33 -5.93 12.86
CA GLU A 260 2.20 -7.09 12.74
C GLU A 260 1.40 -8.40 12.54
N ASP A 261 0.25 -8.55 13.20
CA ASP A 261 -0.61 -9.71 13.07
C ASP A 261 -1.25 -9.84 11.68
N VAL A 262 -1.60 -8.73 11.04
CA VAL A 262 -2.12 -8.73 9.66
C VAL A 262 -1.01 -9.10 8.67
N ILE A 263 0.20 -8.56 8.86
CA ILE A 263 1.36 -8.92 8.05
C ILE A 263 1.64 -10.42 8.19
N LYS A 264 1.70 -10.95 9.41
CA LYS A 264 1.93 -12.39 9.66
C LYS A 264 0.84 -13.29 9.11
N ALA A 265 -0.43 -12.86 9.20
CA ALA A 265 -1.56 -13.58 8.62
C ALA A 265 -1.43 -13.68 7.10
N THR A 266 -1.08 -12.58 6.43
CA THR A 266 -0.93 -12.55 4.98
C THR A 266 0.32 -13.31 4.51
N GLU A 267 1.44 -13.23 5.22
CA GLU A 267 2.60 -14.10 4.99
C GLU A 267 2.27 -15.59 5.13
N SER A 268 1.39 -15.94 6.08
CA SER A 268 0.91 -17.32 6.22
C SER A 268 0.05 -17.75 5.04
N LEU A 269 -0.80 -16.88 4.50
CA LEU A 269 -1.64 -17.18 3.33
C LEU A 269 -0.82 -17.26 2.04
N ASP A 270 0.20 -16.42 1.90
CA ASP A 270 1.15 -16.47 0.80
C ASP A 270 1.88 -17.83 0.75
N ALA A 271 2.42 -18.27 1.90
CA ALA A 271 3.05 -19.60 2.02
C ALA A 271 2.06 -20.73 1.69
N ARG A 272 0.81 -20.61 2.14
CA ARG A 272 -0.27 -21.58 1.85
C ARG A 272 -0.59 -21.66 0.35
N LEU A 273 -0.66 -20.54 -0.38
CA LEU A 273 -0.82 -20.55 -1.85
C LEU A 273 0.34 -21.26 -2.57
N GLY A 274 1.53 -21.23 -1.96
CA GLY A 274 2.71 -21.97 -2.39
C GLY A 274 2.75 -23.44 -1.97
N PHE A 275 1.72 -23.96 -1.29
CA PHE A 275 1.71 -25.30 -0.67
C PHE A 275 2.79 -25.53 0.41
N ASP A 276 3.42 -24.46 0.91
CA ASP A 276 4.38 -24.50 2.01
C ASP A 276 3.65 -24.41 3.36
N PHE A 277 2.98 -25.51 3.73
CA PHE A 277 2.13 -25.56 4.91
C PHE A 277 2.92 -25.41 6.22
N ASP A 278 4.19 -25.82 6.25
CA ASP A 278 5.02 -25.70 7.45
C ASP A 278 5.39 -24.24 7.70
N ARG A 279 5.83 -23.51 6.67
CA ARG A 279 6.04 -22.06 6.76
C ARG A 279 4.74 -21.33 7.08
N ALA A 280 3.62 -21.72 6.48
CA ALA A 280 2.32 -21.14 6.78
C ALA A 280 1.98 -21.28 8.27
N LYS A 281 2.08 -22.48 8.85
CA LYS A 281 1.87 -22.72 10.29
C LYS A 281 2.82 -21.90 11.15
N HIS A 282 4.11 -21.83 10.77
CA HIS A 282 5.10 -21.03 11.51
C HIS A 282 4.70 -19.55 11.58
N LYS A 283 4.32 -18.96 10.44
CA LYS A 283 3.86 -17.56 10.38
C LYS A 283 2.56 -17.34 11.15
N ALA A 284 1.58 -18.24 10.99
CA ALA A 284 0.33 -18.19 11.73
C ALA A 284 0.52 -18.29 13.25
N ASN A 285 1.49 -19.08 13.71
CA ASN A 285 1.79 -19.23 15.14
C ASN A 285 2.33 -17.95 15.79
N ALA A 286 2.94 -17.06 15.02
CA ALA A 286 3.49 -15.79 15.49
C ALA A 286 2.43 -14.68 15.65
N ILE A 287 1.17 -14.92 15.24
CA ILE A 287 0.04 -14.00 15.38
C ILE A 287 -0.38 -13.92 16.86
N ARG A 288 -0.55 -12.71 17.39
CA ARG A 288 -0.95 -12.44 18.77
C ARG A 288 -2.46 -12.50 18.97
N ASP A 289 -3.25 -12.01 18.02
CA ASP A 289 -4.72 -12.15 18.00
C ASP A 289 -5.11 -13.64 17.97
N THR A 290 -5.66 -14.12 19.08
CA THR A 290 -5.97 -15.54 19.29
C THR A 290 -7.13 -16.03 18.41
N LYS A 291 -8.10 -15.17 18.09
CA LYS A 291 -9.23 -15.50 17.20
C LYS A 291 -8.69 -15.70 15.78
N LEU A 292 -7.97 -14.72 15.26
CA LEU A 292 -7.38 -14.76 13.91
C LEU A 292 -6.41 -15.93 13.75
N LYS A 293 -5.49 -16.10 14.70
CA LYS A 293 -4.55 -17.23 14.75
C LYS A 293 -5.27 -18.57 14.68
N ARG A 294 -6.29 -18.78 15.53
CA ARG A 294 -7.04 -20.05 15.58
C ARG A 294 -7.76 -20.33 14.27
N THR A 295 -8.38 -19.31 13.66
CA THR A 295 -9.06 -19.46 12.37
C THR A 295 -8.08 -19.87 11.27
N ILE A 296 -6.94 -19.18 11.17
CA ILE A 296 -5.91 -19.48 10.16
C ILE A 296 -5.33 -20.88 10.36
N LEU A 297 -4.92 -21.25 11.58
CA LEU A 297 -4.35 -22.58 11.84
C LEU A 297 -5.33 -23.72 11.52
N LYS A 298 -6.60 -23.58 11.88
CA LYS A 298 -7.64 -24.55 11.50
C LYS A 298 -7.78 -24.68 9.98
N SER A 299 -7.75 -23.54 9.27
CA SER A 299 -7.85 -23.53 7.80
C SER A 299 -6.66 -24.23 7.14
N ILE A 300 -5.44 -24.03 7.67
CA ILE A 300 -4.22 -24.66 7.16
C ILE A 300 -4.27 -26.17 7.39
N GLN A 301 -4.65 -26.61 8.60
CA GLN A 301 -4.79 -28.03 8.90
C GLN A 301 -5.82 -28.72 8.00
N TYR A 302 -6.94 -28.04 7.70
CA TYR A 302 -7.92 -28.55 6.75
C TYR A 302 -7.34 -28.65 5.34
N ALA A 303 -6.66 -27.60 4.85
CA ALA A 303 -6.05 -27.55 3.53
C ALA A 303 -5.00 -28.65 3.35
N GLU A 304 -4.16 -28.86 4.36
CA GLU A 304 -3.11 -29.89 4.36
C GLU A 304 -3.70 -31.31 4.28
N ARG A 305 -4.83 -31.56 4.94
CA ARG A 305 -5.56 -32.83 4.85
C ARG A 305 -6.32 -32.99 3.52
N ASN A 306 -6.64 -31.88 2.85
CA ASN A 306 -7.46 -31.84 1.65
C ASN A 306 -6.72 -31.16 0.49
N LYS A 307 -5.50 -31.61 0.18
CA LYS A 307 -4.60 -30.97 -0.81
C LYS A 307 -5.22 -30.83 -2.20
N VAL A 308 -6.08 -31.77 -2.60
CA VAL A 308 -6.77 -31.69 -3.91
C VAL A 308 -7.76 -30.52 -3.94
N LYS A 309 -8.56 -30.33 -2.88
CA LYS A 309 -9.44 -29.16 -2.76
C LYS A 309 -8.64 -27.87 -2.69
N GLU A 310 -7.51 -27.89 -1.97
CA GLU A 310 -6.61 -26.74 -1.91
C GLU A 310 -6.02 -26.38 -3.28
N LEU A 311 -5.68 -27.38 -4.09
CA LEU A 311 -5.17 -27.18 -5.45
C LEU A 311 -6.21 -26.56 -6.35
N TYR A 312 -7.47 -26.99 -6.23
CA TYR A 312 -8.58 -26.38 -6.95
C TYR A 312 -8.78 -24.92 -6.56
N ARG A 313 -8.82 -24.58 -5.26
CA ARG A 313 -8.93 -23.17 -4.82
C ARG A 313 -7.79 -22.31 -5.36
N ASN A 314 -6.57 -22.84 -5.35
CA ASN A 314 -5.42 -22.18 -5.93
C ASN A 314 -5.58 -21.97 -7.45
N ALA A 315 -6.10 -22.96 -8.18
CA ALA A 315 -6.39 -22.81 -9.60
C ALA A 315 -7.45 -21.71 -9.82
N ARG A 316 -8.53 -21.70 -9.02
CA ARG A 316 -9.57 -20.66 -9.08
C ARG A 316 -8.99 -19.25 -8.89
N ILE A 317 -8.15 -19.06 -7.86
CA ILE A 317 -7.46 -17.78 -7.62
C ILE A 317 -6.61 -17.36 -8.83
N LYS A 318 -5.91 -18.32 -9.47
CA LYS A 318 -5.12 -18.03 -10.68
C LYS A 318 -6.00 -17.63 -11.86
N LEU A 319 -7.19 -18.22 -11.99
CA LEU A 319 -8.16 -17.82 -13.00
C LEU A 319 -8.71 -16.41 -12.73
N GLU A 320 -9.10 -16.12 -11.49
CA GLU A 320 -9.62 -14.81 -11.07
C GLU A 320 -8.59 -13.69 -11.28
N ASN A 321 -7.31 -13.98 -11.04
CA ASN A 321 -6.20 -13.07 -11.28
C ASN A 321 -5.68 -13.09 -12.74
N GLU A 322 -6.42 -13.68 -13.67
CA GLU A 322 -6.08 -13.76 -15.11
C GLU A 322 -4.72 -14.42 -15.43
N ASN A 323 -4.18 -15.21 -14.50
CA ASN A 323 -2.94 -15.97 -14.67
C ASN A 323 -3.22 -17.32 -15.35
N TYR A 324 -3.66 -17.27 -16.61
CA TYR A 324 -4.22 -18.43 -17.31
C TYR A 324 -3.25 -19.60 -17.52
N VAL A 325 -1.94 -19.35 -17.68
CA VAL A 325 -0.94 -20.41 -17.78
C VAL A 325 -0.87 -21.21 -16.48
N ASP A 326 -0.70 -20.51 -15.35
CA ASP A 326 -0.66 -21.13 -14.01
C ASP A 326 -1.97 -21.86 -13.70
N PHE A 327 -3.11 -21.28 -14.09
CA PHE A 327 -4.42 -21.92 -13.97
C PHE A 327 -4.45 -23.27 -14.71
N LEU A 328 -4.04 -23.33 -15.98
CA LEU A 328 -4.02 -24.57 -16.75
C LEU A 328 -3.08 -25.62 -16.15
N LEU A 329 -1.89 -25.22 -15.69
CA LEU A 329 -0.95 -26.14 -15.04
C LEU A 329 -1.54 -26.75 -13.76
N ARG A 330 -2.18 -25.93 -12.92
CA ARG A 330 -2.82 -26.40 -11.69
C ARG A 330 -4.04 -27.26 -11.98
N LEU A 331 -4.81 -26.94 -13.01
CA LEU A 331 -5.97 -27.74 -13.43
C LEU A 331 -5.57 -29.13 -13.95
N TYR A 332 -4.45 -29.21 -14.67
CA TYR A 332 -3.88 -30.50 -15.08
C TYR A 332 -3.44 -31.32 -13.87
N ARG A 333 -2.68 -30.71 -12.94
CA ARG A 333 -2.24 -31.38 -11.72
C ARG A 333 -3.43 -31.82 -10.86
N LEU A 334 -4.49 -31.01 -10.80
CA LEU A 334 -5.74 -31.34 -10.12
C LEU A 334 -6.37 -32.60 -10.71
N THR A 335 -6.43 -32.69 -12.04
CA THR A 335 -6.95 -33.87 -12.74
C THR A 335 -6.12 -35.10 -12.43
N GLU A 336 -4.80 -35.00 -12.52
CA GLU A 336 -3.91 -36.12 -12.20
C GLU A 336 -4.12 -36.63 -10.77
N GLU A 337 -4.09 -35.73 -9.78
CA GLU A 337 -4.22 -36.06 -8.37
C GLU A 337 -5.60 -36.63 -8.03
N TYR A 338 -6.66 -36.02 -8.57
CA TYR A 338 -8.04 -36.41 -8.28
C TYR A 338 -8.36 -37.78 -8.90
N VAL A 339 -8.10 -37.96 -10.20
CA VAL A 339 -8.40 -39.23 -10.88
C VAL A 339 -7.56 -40.36 -10.29
N ARG A 340 -6.29 -40.11 -9.97
CA ARG A 340 -5.44 -41.09 -9.26
C ARG A 340 -6.05 -41.51 -7.91
N THR A 341 -6.58 -40.56 -7.15
CA THR A 341 -7.24 -40.84 -5.87
C THR A 341 -8.50 -41.69 -6.07
N GLN A 342 -9.31 -41.41 -7.09
CA GLN A 342 -10.50 -42.21 -7.40
C GLN A 342 -10.14 -43.65 -7.79
N VAL A 343 -9.11 -43.84 -8.62
CA VAL A 343 -8.65 -45.19 -8.99
C VAL A 343 -8.18 -45.98 -7.77
N GLY A 344 -7.45 -45.36 -6.85
CA GLY A 344 -7.03 -46.01 -5.60
C GLY A 344 -8.20 -46.44 -4.71
N ARG A 345 -9.32 -45.69 -4.74
CA ARG A 345 -10.57 -46.06 -4.05
C ARG A 345 -11.28 -47.23 -4.74
N LEU A 346 -11.32 -47.22 -6.07
CA LEU A 346 -12.07 -48.19 -6.88
C LEU A 346 -11.35 -49.54 -7.01
N LEU A 347 -10.02 -49.54 -6.92
CA LEU A 347 -9.18 -50.74 -7.04
C LEU A 347 -8.49 -51.04 -5.69
N PRO A 348 -9.19 -51.62 -4.71
CA PRO A 348 -8.60 -51.95 -3.41
C PRO A 348 -7.41 -52.92 -3.59
N GLY A 349 -6.29 -52.59 -2.93
CA GLY A 349 -5.04 -53.36 -3.04
C GLY A 349 -4.08 -52.88 -4.14
N ILE A 350 -4.51 -51.92 -4.97
CA ILE A 350 -3.63 -51.26 -5.94
C ILE A 350 -3.03 -50.01 -5.33
N GLU A 351 -1.71 -49.92 -5.44
CA GLU A 351 -0.97 -48.75 -5.00
C GLU A 351 -0.81 -47.81 -6.19
N VAL A 352 -1.45 -46.65 -6.13
CA VAL A 352 -1.47 -45.68 -7.24
C VAL A 352 -0.30 -44.69 -7.22
N ASN A 353 0.52 -44.70 -6.16
CA ASN A 353 1.70 -43.84 -6.01
C ASN A 353 2.99 -44.67 -5.97
N VAL A 354 3.18 -45.47 -7.01
CA VAL A 354 4.35 -46.35 -7.17
C VAL A 354 5.13 -45.99 -8.41
N ASN A 355 6.33 -46.55 -8.55
CA ASN A 355 7.09 -46.44 -9.80
C ASN A 355 6.44 -47.26 -10.93
N LYS A 356 6.82 -46.94 -12.17
CA LYS A 356 6.32 -47.58 -13.39
C LYS A 356 6.36 -49.12 -13.35
N LYS A 357 7.48 -49.72 -12.91
CA LYS A 357 7.64 -51.18 -12.87
C LYS A 357 6.65 -51.85 -11.92
N ARG A 358 6.41 -51.24 -10.75
CA ARG A 358 5.48 -51.77 -9.76
C ARG A 358 4.03 -51.64 -10.24
N TRP A 359 3.68 -50.51 -10.87
CA TRP A 359 2.39 -50.33 -11.53
C TRP A 359 2.15 -51.40 -12.60
N GLU A 360 3.10 -51.58 -13.52
CA GLU A 360 3.02 -52.60 -14.58
C GLU A 360 2.84 -54.01 -14.00
N SER A 361 3.55 -54.35 -12.93
CA SER A 361 3.41 -55.64 -12.25
C SER A 361 2.02 -55.82 -11.63
N GLN A 362 1.48 -54.78 -10.99
CA GLN A 362 0.14 -54.82 -10.39
C GLN A 362 -0.93 -54.97 -11.47
N ILE A 363 -0.83 -54.21 -12.55
CA ILE A 363 -1.75 -54.30 -13.70
C ILE A 363 -1.69 -55.68 -14.37
N LYS A 364 -0.49 -56.25 -14.51
CA LYS A 364 -0.32 -57.61 -15.05
C LYS A 364 -0.98 -58.66 -14.17
N ALA A 365 -0.82 -58.56 -12.85
CA ALA A 365 -1.47 -59.46 -11.90
C ALA A 365 -2.99 -59.32 -11.95
N MET A 366 -3.52 -58.09 -11.98
CA MET A 366 -4.96 -57.83 -12.13
C MET A 366 -5.52 -58.41 -13.43
N ARG A 367 -4.77 -58.33 -14.54
CA ARG A 367 -5.19 -58.88 -15.83
C ARG A 367 -5.38 -60.40 -15.79
N GLN A 368 -4.68 -61.09 -14.89
CA GLN A 368 -4.81 -62.54 -14.67
C GLN A 368 -5.96 -62.89 -13.72
N ASP A 369 -6.49 -61.93 -12.98
CA ASP A 369 -7.61 -62.11 -12.07
C ASP A 369 -8.94 -61.96 -12.83
N ALA A 370 -9.77 -63.00 -12.77
CA ALA A 370 -11.06 -63.05 -13.44
C ALA A 370 -11.99 -61.89 -13.07
N ASN A 371 -11.86 -61.34 -11.85
CA ASN A 371 -12.68 -60.23 -11.36
C ASN A 371 -12.48 -58.92 -12.16
N TYR A 372 -11.33 -58.76 -12.81
CA TYR A 372 -11.01 -57.55 -13.58
C TYR A 372 -11.05 -57.75 -15.10
N SER A 373 -11.34 -58.96 -15.59
CA SER A 373 -11.41 -59.27 -17.04
C SER A 373 -12.21 -58.24 -17.85
N ASN A 374 -13.43 -57.93 -17.38
CA ASN A 374 -14.31 -56.94 -18.02
C ASN A 374 -13.75 -55.52 -18.05
N LEU A 375 -12.96 -55.12 -17.05
CA LEU A 375 -12.29 -53.81 -17.02
C LEU A 375 -11.26 -53.71 -18.15
N PHE A 376 -10.42 -54.73 -18.32
CA PHE A 376 -9.40 -54.76 -19.37
C PHE A 376 -10.04 -54.77 -20.77
N GLU A 377 -11.05 -55.62 -20.99
CA GLU A 377 -11.76 -55.66 -22.27
C GLU A 377 -12.44 -54.33 -22.61
N ALA A 378 -13.02 -53.64 -21.61
CA ALA A 378 -13.66 -52.35 -21.82
C ALA A 378 -12.63 -51.25 -22.10
N THR A 379 -11.53 -51.19 -21.34
CA THR A 379 -10.51 -50.13 -21.47
C THR A 379 -9.68 -50.25 -22.75
N GLU A 380 -9.38 -51.46 -23.23
CA GLU A 380 -8.68 -51.69 -24.51
C GLU A 380 -9.51 -51.29 -25.75
N LYS A 381 -10.82 -51.12 -25.58
CA LYS A 381 -11.72 -50.58 -26.63
C LYS A 381 -11.80 -49.05 -26.58
N MET A 382 -11.24 -48.40 -25.57
CA MET A 382 -11.25 -46.94 -25.44
C MET A 382 -10.10 -46.30 -26.23
N ASN A 383 -10.39 -45.16 -26.85
CA ASN A 383 -9.40 -44.33 -27.52
C ASN A 383 -8.68 -43.42 -26.53
N ALA A 384 -7.38 -43.21 -26.74
CA ALA A 384 -6.61 -42.25 -25.97
C ALA A 384 -7.16 -40.83 -26.14
N PRO A 385 -7.21 -40.01 -25.07
CA PRO A 385 -7.55 -38.60 -25.20
C PRO A 385 -6.55 -37.90 -26.12
N GLY A 386 -7.02 -37.26 -27.20
CA GLY A 386 -6.15 -36.62 -28.20
C GLY A 386 -5.95 -37.40 -29.52
N GLY A 387 -6.51 -38.61 -29.65
CA GLY A 387 -6.92 -39.14 -30.95
C GLY A 387 -5.98 -40.08 -31.72
N ASN A 388 -4.78 -40.44 -31.23
CA ASN A 388 -3.92 -41.41 -31.92
C ASN A 388 -3.62 -42.63 -31.05
N GLY A 389 -4.53 -43.61 -31.05
CA GLY A 389 -4.29 -44.95 -30.49
C GLY A 389 -5.28 -45.39 -29.41
N LYS A 390 -5.13 -46.67 -29.03
CA LYS A 390 -5.85 -47.28 -27.90
C LYS A 390 -5.19 -46.89 -26.58
N ILE A 391 -5.98 -46.84 -25.50
CA ILE A 391 -5.43 -46.60 -24.15
C ILE A 391 -4.61 -47.81 -23.71
N ASP A 392 -3.35 -47.57 -23.36
CA ASP A 392 -2.50 -48.54 -22.67
C ASP A 392 -2.54 -48.28 -21.16
N ILE A 393 -3.33 -49.09 -20.44
CA ILE A 393 -3.45 -48.96 -18.98
C ILE A 393 -2.23 -49.50 -18.21
N SER A 394 -1.27 -50.15 -18.89
CA SER A 394 0.02 -50.50 -18.28
C SER A 394 0.91 -49.27 -18.10
N PHE A 395 0.65 -48.18 -18.81
CA PHE A 395 1.33 -46.91 -18.60
C PHE A 395 0.64 -46.07 -17.52
N GLN A 396 1.32 -45.87 -16.41
CA GLN A 396 0.80 -45.09 -15.29
C GLN A 396 0.69 -43.60 -15.67
N GLY A 397 -0.55 -43.10 -15.81
CA GLY A 397 -0.81 -41.69 -16.12
C GLY A 397 -2.28 -41.36 -16.23
N VAL A 398 -2.58 -40.07 -16.46
CA VAL A 398 -3.96 -39.55 -16.54
C VAL A 398 -4.85 -40.35 -17.51
N PRO A 399 -4.40 -40.72 -18.73
CA PRO A 399 -5.23 -41.51 -19.64
C PRO A 399 -5.65 -42.88 -19.08
N ALA A 400 -4.71 -43.60 -18.46
CA ALA A 400 -4.97 -44.90 -17.85
C ALA A 400 -5.91 -44.77 -16.66
N TYR A 401 -5.66 -43.81 -15.77
CA TYR A 401 -6.51 -43.59 -14.60
C TYR A 401 -7.92 -43.19 -14.99
N LEU A 402 -8.08 -42.32 -15.99
CA LEU A 402 -9.39 -41.91 -16.48
C LEU A 402 -10.15 -43.06 -17.12
N ALA A 403 -9.47 -43.93 -17.89
CA ALA A 403 -10.11 -45.10 -18.49
C ALA A 403 -10.67 -46.05 -17.43
N ILE A 404 -9.88 -46.32 -16.38
CA ILE A 404 -10.31 -47.13 -15.24
C ILE A 404 -11.47 -46.44 -14.52
N TRP A 405 -11.35 -45.16 -14.21
CA TRP A 405 -12.40 -44.44 -13.50
C TRP A 405 -13.71 -44.37 -14.30
N LYS A 406 -13.64 -44.07 -15.60
CA LYS A 406 -14.78 -44.02 -16.52
C LYS A 406 -15.49 -45.37 -16.65
N TYR A 407 -14.79 -46.49 -16.51
CA TYR A 407 -15.41 -47.81 -16.50
C TYR A 407 -16.33 -47.99 -15.28
N TYR A 408 -15.88 -47.59 -14.09
CA TYR A 408 -16.66 -47.75 -12.86
C TYR A 408 -17.69 -46.64 -12.63
N GLU A 409 -17.33 -45.39 -12.94
CA GLU A 409 -18.13 -44.19 -12.62
C GLU A 409 -18.23 -43.26 -13.85
N PRO A 410 -18.90 -43.70 -14.94
CA PRO A 410 -18.91 -42.99 -16.22
C PRO A 410 -19.51 -41.58 -16.15
N THR A 411 -20.49 -41.36 -15.27
CA THR A 411 -21.16 -40.06 -15.10
C THR A 411 -20.23 -39.03 -14.47
N GLU A 412 -19.51 -39.39 -13.40
CA GLU A 412 -18.58 -38.48 -12.72
C GLU A 412 -17.33 -38.19 -13.58
N ALA A 413 -16.79 -39.22 -14.23
CA ALA A 413 -15.65 -39.08 -15.13
C ALA A 413 -15.93 -38.18 -16.34
N LYS A 414 -17.22 -38.02 -16.73
CA LYS A 414 -17.62 -37.17 -17.86
C LYS A 414 -17.17 -35.72 -17.70
N ASN A 415 -17.26 -35.18 -16.48
CA ASN A 415 -16.92 -33.78 -16.20
C ASN A 415 -15.42 -33.49 -16.39
N PHE A 416 -14.56 -34.49 -16.18
CA PHE A 416 -13.12 -34.36 -16.36
C PHE A 416 -12.67 -34.43 -17.83
N ASN A 417 -13.51 -34.91 -18.75
CA ASN A 417 -13.19 -34.86 -20.18
C ASN A 417 -13.03 -33.41 -20.68
N LEU A 418 -13.75 -32.46 -20.09
CA LEU A 418 -13.62 -31.04 -20.43
C LEU A 418 -12.24 -30.51 -20.07
N ILE A 419 -11.70 -30.86 -18.90
CA ILE A 419 -10.34 -30.49 -18.53
C ILE A 419 -9.33 -31.11 -19.50
N ILE A 420 -9.51 -32.37 -19.84
CA ILE A 420 -8.60 -33.11 -20.71
C ILE A 420 -8.55 -32.52 -22.12
N SER A 421 -9.65 -31.92 -22.59
CA SER A 421 -9.65 -31.19 -23.86
C SER A 421 -8.70 -29.98 -23.88
N LEU A 422 -8.28 -29.48 -22.70
CA LEU A 422 -7.30 -28.40 -22.57
C LEU A 422 -5.86 -28.89 -22.51
N ASN A 423 -5.60 -30.21 -22.57
CA ASN A 423 -4.24 -30.76 -22.46
C ASN A 423 -3.32 -30.27 -23.57
N ASP A 424 -3.81 -30.18 -24.80
CA ASP A 424 -3.02 -29.72 -25.93
C ASP A 424 -2.60 -28.26 -25.75
N LEU A 425 -3.55 -27.41 -25.32
CA LEU A 425 -3.27 -26.01 -24.99
C LEU A 425 -2.24 -25.89 -23.85
N ARG A 426 -2.37 -26.70 -22.79
CA ARG A 426 -1.38 -26.75 -21.70
C ARG A 426 -0.01 -27.15 -22.23
N ASN A 427 0.07 -28.22 -23.03
CA ASN A 427 1.34 -28.77 -23.52
C ASN A 427 2.09 -27.77 -24.41
N LYS A 428 1.35 -26.98 -25.18
CA LYS A 428 1.90 -25.96 -26.06
C LYS A 428 2.19 -24.62 -25.37
N SER A 429 1.77 -24.45 -24.12
CA SER A 429 2.03 -23.21 -23.36
C SER A 429 3.44 -23.16 -22.77
N ILE A 430 3.88 -21.95 -22.43
CA ILE A 430 5.13 -21.67 -21.69
C ILE A 430 5.27 -22.43 -20.38
N GLY A 431 4.16 -22.87 -19.80
CA GLY A 431 4.15 -23.68 -18.59
C GLY A 431 4.61 -25.12 -18.77
N ALA A 432 4.75 -25.59 -20.01
CA ALA A 432 5.00 -27.00 -20.32
C ALA A 432 6.15 -27.21 -21.31
N HIS A 433 5.88 -27.25 -22.63
CA HIS A 433 6.83 -27.71 -23.63
C HIS A 433 7.05 -26.75 -24.80
N ASP A 434 6.30 -25.63 -24.89
CA ASP A 434 6.38 -24.67 -26.00
C ASP A 434 6.03 -23.24 -25.50
N PHE A 435 5.79 -22.27 -26.38
CA PHE A 435 5.62 -20.84 -26.05
C PHE A 435 4.29 -20.25 -26.54
N GLU A 436 3.28 -21.08 -26.84
CA GLU A 436 1.98 -20.57 -27.28
C GLU A 436 1.29 -19.74 -26.17
N PRO A 437 0.66 -18.60 -26.53
CA PRO A 437 -0.02 -17.76 -25.57
C PRO A 437 -1.28 -18.46 -25.04
N VAL A 438 -1.59 -18.23 -23.75
CA VAL A 438 -2.82 -18.71 -23.12
C VAL A 438 -3.61 -17.51 -22.62
N SER A 439 -4.87 -17.43 -23.02
CA SER A 439 -5.81 -16.41 -22.57
C SER A 439 -7.22 -17.00 -22.44
N ARG A 440 -8.13 -16.30 -21.74
CA ARG A 440 -9.52 -16.73 -21.62
C ARG A 440 -10.20 -17.00 -22.97
N PRO A 441 -10.09 -16.14 -24.01
CA PRO A 441 -10.65 -16.45 -25.33
C PRO A 441 -10.11 -17.74 -25.97
N ILE A 442 -8.83 -18.06 -25.75
CA ILE A 442 -8.22 -19.29 -26.27
C ILE A 442 -8.77 -20.52 -25.53
N ILE A 443 -8.84 -20.46 -24.20
CA ILE A 443 -9.45 -21.52 -23.38
C ILE A 443 -10.90 -21.76 -23.80
N GLU A 444 -11.68 -20.69 -23.95
CA GLU A 444 -13.07 -20.75 -24.44
C GLU A 444 -13.18 -21.41 -25.81
N LYS A 445 -12.29 -21.06 -26.75
CA LYS A 445 -12.27 -21.67 -28.08
C LYS A 445 -12.03 -23.18 -28.02
N GLU A 446 -11.13 -23.63 -27.15
CA GLU A 446 -10.83 -25.04 -26.96
C GLU A 446 -12.01 -25.80 -26.32
N LEU A 447 -12.65 -25.23 -25.30
CA LEU A 447 -13.83 -25.82 -24.65
C LEU A 447 -15.04 -25.90 -25.59
N LYS A 448 -15.23 -24.91 -26.47
CA LYS A 448 -16.30 -24.90 -27.48
C LYS A 448 -16.23 -26.07 -28.46
N LYS A 449 -15.05 -26.66 -28.69
CA LYS A 449 -14.93 -27.91 -29.49
C LYS A 449 -15.70 -29.08 -28.86
N ASN A 450 -15.98 -29.01 -27.57
CA ASN A 450 -16.75 -29.98 -26.79
C ASN A 450 -18.12 -29.42 -26.35
N SER A 451 -18.61 -28.36 -27.01
CA SER A 451 -19.88 -27.68 -26.69
C SER A 451 -19.96 -27.19 -25.23
N ALA A 452 -18.83 -26.78 -24.65
CA ALA A 452 -18.76 -26.25 -23.29
C ALA A 452 -18.18 -24.82 -23.25
N SER A 453 -18.46 -24.08 -22.17
CA SER A 453 -17.80 -22.81 -21.82
C SER A 453 -16.92 -22.95 -20.58
N LEU A 454 -16.07 -21.95 -20.31
CA LEU A 454 -15.26 -21.92 -19.11
C LEU A 454 -16.13 -21.81 -17.85
N GLU A 455 -17.23 -21.06 -17.90
CA GLU A 455 -18.16 -20.94 -16.77
C GLU A 455 -18.80 -22.29 -16.43
N GLN A 456 -19.19 -23.07 -17.44
CA GLN A 456 -19.75 -24.41 -17.23
C GLN A 456 -18.72 -25.36 -16.62
N LEU A 457 -17.47 -25.31 -17.11
CA LEU A 457 -16.38 -26.07 -16.51
C LEU A 457 -16.18 -25.68 -15.05
N ILE A 458 -16.08 -24.39 -14.74
CA ILE A 458 -15.85 -23.91 -13.38
C ILE A 458 -17.02 -24.26 -12.46
N ALA A 459 -18.27 -24.09 -12.89
CA ALA A 459 -19.45 -24.50 -12.12
C ALA A 459 -19.40 -26.00 -11.78
N SER A 460 -19.07 -26.85 -12.76
CA SER A 460 -18.96 -28.30 -12.52
C SER A 460 -17.86 -28.67 -11.52
N LEU A 461 -16.76 -27.91 -11.48
CA LEU A 461 -15.68 -28.13 -10.54
C LEU A 461 -15.99 -27.54 -9.16
N ASP A 462 -16.69 -26.41 -9.10
CA ASP A 462 -17.18 -25.82 -7.87
C ASP A 462 -18.09 -26.83 -7.14
N ASP A 463 -19.01 -27.49 -7.85
CA ASP A 463 -19.88 -28.53 -7.29
C ASP A 463 -19.11 -29.73 -6.70
N ILE A 464 -17.97 -30.10 -7.31
CA ILE A 464 -17.16 -31.23 -6.88
C ILE A 464 -16.28 -30.87 -5.67
N PHE A 465 -15.66 -29.68 -5.71
CA PHE A 465 -14.56 -29.34 -4.80
C PHE A 465 -14.96 -28.37 -3.68
N LEU A 466 -16.00 -27.56 -3.86
CA LEU A 466 -16.44 -26.57 -2.88
C LEU A 466 -17.76 -26.98 -2.25
N SER A 467 -17.75 -27.09 -0.92
CA SER A 467 -18.97 -27.27 -0.14
C SER A 467 -19.50 -25.92 0.35
N SER A 468 -20.81 -25.78 0.50
CA SER A 468 -21.44 -24.58 1.11
C SER A 468 -20.94 -24.26 2.53
N GLN A 469 -20.34 -25.23 3.24
CA GLN A 469 -19.76 -25.07 4.58
C GLN A 469 -18.23 -24.94 4.60
N ASP A 470 -17.59 -24.52 3.52
CA ASP A 470 -16.13 -24.51 3.43
C ASP A 470 -15.46 -23.49 4.36
N ILE A 471 -15.12 -23.94 5.57
CA ILE A 471 -14.44 -23.15 6.62
C ILE A 471 -13.01 -22.74 6.21
N SER A 472 -12.44 -23.35 5.16
CA SER A 472 -11.03 -23.19 4.78
C SER A 472 -10.79 -22.22 3.63
N GLY A 473 -11.84 -21.67 3.02
CA GLY A 473 -11.73 -20.73 1.91
C GLY A 473 -10.90 -19.49 2.25
N PHE A 474 -10.09 -19.01 1.30
CA PHE A 474 -9.29 -17.79 1.46
C PHE A 474 -10.17 -16.58 1.76
N ASP A 475 -11.34 -16.46 1.12
CA ASP A 475 -12.30 -15.37 1.35
C ASP A 475 -12.73 -15.24 2.81
N ARG A 476 -13.03 -16.36 3.46
CA ARG A 476 -13.41 -16.34 4.88
C ARG A 476 -12.28 -15.79 5.75
N ILE A 477 -11.04 -16.17 5.45
CA ILE A 477 -9.88 -15.66 6.18
C ILE A 477 -9.63 -14.19 5.86
N ASN A 478 -9.82 -13.79 4.60
CA ASN A 478 -9.75 -12.39 4.17
C ASN A 478 -10.72 -11.51 4.98
N GLN A 479 -11.95 -11.98 5.22
CA GLN A 479 -12.91 -11.26 6.08
C GLN A 479 -12.42 -11.11 7.51
N GLU A 480 -11.83 -12.14 8.12
CA GLU A 480 -11.24 -12.05 9.46
C GLU A 480 -10.05 -11.08 9.51
N ILE A 481 -9.26 -11.00 8.43
CA ILE A 481 -8.20 -10.00 8.28
C ILE A 481 -8.80 -8.59 8.13
N PHE A 482 -9.90 -8.43 7.39
CA PHE A 482 -10.61 -7.14 7.29
C PHE A 482 -11.19 -6.68 8.62
N GLU A 483 -11.74 -7.58 9.43
CA GLU A 483 -12.15 -7.28 10.80
C GLU A 483 -10.96 -6.84 11.68
N ALA A 484 -9.80 -7.51 11.54
CA ALA A 484 -8.58 -7.12 12.24
C ALA A 484 -8.07 -5.74 11.81
N LEU A 485 -8.12 -5.42 10.51
CA LEU A 485 -7.82 -4.08 9.97
C LEU A 485 -8.82 -3.02 10.46
N GLY A 486 -10.11 -3.35 10.54
CA GLY A 486 -11.15 -2.45 11.00
C GLY A 486 -11.04 -2.07 12.47
N ARG A 487 -10.66 -3.02 13.34
CA ARG A 487 -10.41 -2.76 14.77
C ARG A 487 -9.33 -1.71 15.02
N MET A 488 -8.40 -1.50 14.08
CA MET A 488 -7.40 -0.43 14.18
C MET A 488 -7.99 0.97 14.07
N GLN A 489 -9.05 1.15 13.29
CA GLN A 489 -9.64 2.48 13.07
C GLN A 489 -10.29 3.03 14.35
N LEU A 490 -10.61 2.14 15.31
CA LEU A 490 -11.32 2.47 16.53
C LEU A 490 -10.40 2.64 17.76
N ASN A 491 -9.17 2.11 17.72
CA ASN A 491 -8.20 2.23 18.81
C ASN A 491 -6.97 3.01 18.34
N PRO A 492 -6.98 4.35 18.41
CA PRO A 492 -5.75 5.12 18.31
C PRO A 492 -4.83 4.70 19.46
N MET A 493 -3.66 4.14 19.11
CA MET A 493 -2.59 3.83 20.07
C MET A 493 -2.17 5.04 20.87
#